data_AF-A0A0F9IP07-F1
#
_entry.id   AF-A0A0F9IP07-F1
#
_cell.length_a   1.000
_cell.length_b   1.000
_cell.length_c   1.000
_cell.angle_alpha   90.00
_cell.angle_beta   90.00
_cell.angle_gamma   90.00
#
_symmetry.space_group_name_H-M   'P 1'
#
loop_
_entity.id
_entity.type
_entity.pdbx_description
1 polymer ?
#
loop_
_entity_poly.entity_id
_entity_poly.type
_entity_poly.pdbx_seq_one_letter_code
_entity_poly.pdbx_strand_id
1 'polypeptide(L)'
;MPLKGIHPDDKVFVQSRMAFLPDGFKGNVLAQHKKNLLKLSRREANLALIDLTESVDESITHRLNRGSMNFDENDLKSASKLKAKSALAIWLRLKEEPLEFPYKQILAFIRQNGIEPHGLKDEPTDIEMTPLIRRAINPQWWVRQLRRVQNRDIEITARALNLISKPKQIYVSNVSYRRFQRQRVEQRKYLENMIAEIEEGDPFLLSELQDS
;
A
#
# COMPACT_ATOMS: atom_id res chain seq x y z
N MET A 1 11.92 14.83 -7.21
CA MET A 1 11.73 15.97 -6.28
C MET A 1 12.99 16.83 -6.27
N PRO A 2 12.91 18.17 -6.44
CA PRO A 2 14.11 19.01 -6.55
C PRO A 2 14.79 19.24 -5.19
N LEU A 3 16.04 18.76 -5.04
CA LEU A 3 16.88 18.96 -3.85
C LEU A 3 17.66 20.28 -3.85
N LYS A 4 17.02 21.38 -4.30
CA LYS A 4 17.64 22.72 -4.24
C LYS A 4 17.95 23.09 -2.79
N GLY A 5 19.16 23.56 -2.52
CA GLY A 5 19.63 23.93 -1.18
C GLY A 5 20.19 22.78 -0.33
N ILE A 6 20.28 21.55 -0.87
CA ILE A 6 21.02 20.44 -0.28
C ILE A 6 22.41 20.39 -0.91
N HIS A 7 23.45 20.18 -0.10
CA HIS A 7 24.83 20.03 -0.56
C HIS A 7 24.93 18.90 -1.60
N PRO A 8 25.70 19.05 -2.69
CA PRO A 8 25.82 18.02 -3.73
C PRO A 8 26.06 16.60 -3.19
N ASP A 9 27.02 16.45 -2.27
CA ASP A 9 27.38 15.17 -1.67
C ASP A 9 26.26 14.54 -0.82
N ASP A 10 25.39 15.37 -0.22
CA ASP A 10 24.30 14.90 0.64
C ASP A 10 23.06 14.49 -0.17
N LYS A 11 22.98 14.85 -1.47
CA LYS A 11 21.77 14.62 -2.28
C LYS A 11 21.38 13.16 -2.40
N VAL A 12 22.36 12.29 -2.66
CA VAL A 12 22.14 10.85 -2.81
C VAL A 12 21.71 10.23 -1.48
N PHE A 13 22.36 10.64 -0.39
CA PHE A 13 22.02 10.23 0.97
C PHE A 13 20.59 10.64 1.36
N VAL A 14 20.21 11.90 1.13
CA VAL A 14 18.85 12.39 1.45
C VAL A 14 17.81 11.65 0.59
N GLN A 15 18.07 11.41 -0.69
CA GLN A 15 17.18 10.64 -1.55
C GLN A 15 16.99 9.20 -1.08
N SER A 16 18.09 8.51 -0.75
CA SER A 16 18.01 7.11 -0.31
C SER A 16 17.25 6.98 1.00
N ARG A 17 17.49 7.88 1.97
CA ARG A 17 16.77 7.92 3.25
C ARG A 17 15.29 8.22 3.08
N MET A 18 14.89 9.02 2.09
CA MET A 18 13.48 9.34 1.85
C MET A 18 12.76 8.37 0.91
N ALA A 19 13.46 7.46 0.22
CA ALA A 19 12.90 6.68 -0.88
C ALA A 19 11.69 5.83 -0.49
N PHE A 20 11.73 5.21 0.70
CA PHE A 20 10.68 4.34 1.22
C PHE A 20 9.48 5.09 1.81
N LEU A 21 9.63 6.40 2.08
CA LEU A 21 8.53 7.21 2.58
C LEU A 21 7.46 7.37 1.49
N PRO A 22 6.18 7.52 1.87
CA PRO A 22 5.16 7.82 0.88
C PRO A 22 5.38 9.21 0.28
N ASP A 23 5.10 9.37 -1.01
CA ASP A 23 5.44 10.58 -1.78
C ASP A 23 4.85 11.86 -1.17
N GLY A 24 3.66 11.77 -0.57
CA GLY A 24 3.04 12.87 0.14
C GLY A 24 3.89 13.41 1.31
N PHE A 25 4.60 12.53 2.02
CA PHE A 25 5.39 12.88 3.19
C PHE A 25 6.79 13.39 2.84
N LYS A 26 7.33 13.00 1.68
CA LYS A 26 8.68 13.42 1.23
C LYS A 26 8.84 14.94 1.23
N GLY A 27 7.79 15.66 0.83
CA GLY A 27 7.70 17.13 0.90
C GLY A 27 8.00 17.71 2.29
N ASN A 28 7.27 17.21 3.28
CA ASN A 28 7.35 17.69 4.66
C ASN A 28 8.68 17.32 5.30
N VAL A 29 9.16 16.09 5.10
CA VAL A 29 10.46 15.64 5.62
C VAL A 29 11.60 16.45 5.05
N LEU A 30 11.61 16.72 3.73
CA LEU A 30 12.63 17.57 3.14
C LEU A 30 12.56 19.01 3.68
N ALA A 31 11.36 19.56 3.86
CA ALA A 31 11.20 20.90 4.42
C ALA A 31 11.73 20.99 5.86
N GLN A 32 11.48 19.95 6.68
CA GLN A 32 12.02 19.87 8.04
C GLN A 32 13.54 19.72 8.05
N HIS A 33 14.09 18.86 7.19
CA HIS A 33 15.54 18.69 7.05
C HIS A 33 16.22 20.00 6.60
N LYS A 34 15.63 20.75 5.65
CA LYS A 34 16.12 22.09 5.27
C LYS A 34 16.09 23.08 6.42
N LYS A 35 15.06 23.06 7.28
CA LYS A 35 15.04 23.89 8.50
C LYS A 35 16.15 23.52 9.47
N ASN A 36 16.45 22.23 9.61
CA ASN A 36 17.56 21.77 10.44
C ASN A 36 18.90 22.24 9.89
N LEU A 37 19.11 22.20 8.57
CA LEU A 37 20.32 22.73 7.91
C LEU A 37 20.54 24.24 8.13
N LEU A 38 19.49 25.01 8.44
CA LEU A 38 19.61 26.42 8.78
C LEU A 38 20.02 26.67 10.24
N LYS A 39 19.87 25.67 11.12
CA LYS A 39 20.06 25.79 12.57
C LYS A 39 21.20 24.95 13.12
N LEU A 40 21.56 23.88 12.43
CA LEU A 40 22.50 22.86 12.85
C LEU A 40 23.58 22.68 11.80
N SER A 41 24.68 22.03 12.17
CA SER A 41 25.68 21.59 11.19
C SER A 41 25.08 20.58 10.21
N ARG A 42 25.72 20.42 9.04
CA ARG A 42 25.35 19.41 8.04
C ARG A 42 25.24 18.01 8.64
N ARG A 43 26.22 17.65 9.49
CA ARG A 43 26.27 16.35 10.15
C ARG A 43 25.07 16.14 11.08
N GLU A 44 24.78 17.11 11.93
CA GLU A 44 23.65 17.03 12.87
C GLU A 44 22.30 16.98 12.14
N ALA A 45 22.13 17.75 11.07
CA ALA A 45 20.92 17.70 10.25
C ALA A 45 20.74 16.34 9.55
N ASN A 46 21.84 15.71 9.12
CA ASN A 46 21.83 14.36 8.53
C ASN A 46 21.53 13.29 9.58
N LEU A 47 22.10 13.38 10.78
CA LEU A 47 21.79 12.48 11.90
C LEU A 47 20.31 12.56 12.29
N ALA A 48 19.76 13.77 12.42
CA ALA A 48 18.34 13.95 12.69
C ALA A 48 17.43 13.36 11.60
N LEU A 49 17.88 13.35 10.32
CA LEU A 49 17.15 12.68 9.24
C LEU A 49 17.21 11.15 9.39
N ILE A 50 18.36 10.60 9.79
CA ILE A 50 18.53 9.18 10.07
C ILE A 50 17.57 8.77 11.19
N ASP A 51 17.64 9.42 12.35
CA ASP A 51 16.82 9.12 13.53
C ASP A 51 15.33 9.15 13.18
N LEU A 52 14.90 10.18 12.43
CA LEU A 52 13.52 10.30 11.98
C LEU A 52 13.11 9.15 11.06
N THR A 53 13.95 8.81 10.08
CA THR A 53 13.64 7.73 9.12
C THR A 53 13.68 6.34 9.76
N GLU A 54 14.57 6.11 10.71
CA GLU A 54 14.68 4.85 11.45
C GLU A 54 13.51 4.67 12.41
N SER A 55 13.10 5.72 13.12
CA SER A 55 11.88 5.70 13.94
C SER A 55 10.63 5.34 13.12
N VAL A 56 10.52 5.85 11.88
CA VAL A 56 9.44 5.46 10.96
C VAL A 56 9.56 4.00 10.53
N ASP A 57 10.77 3.51 10.25
CA ASP A 57 10.97 2.12 9.82
C ASP A 57 10.60 1.14 10.93
N GLU A 58 11.09 1.40 12.15
CA GLU A 58 10.82 0.61 13.35
C GLU A 58 9.34 0.58 13.73
N SER A 59 8.61 1.68 13.50
CA SER A 59 7.19 1.76 13.84
C SER A 59 6.32 0.83 12.98
N ILE A 60 6.80 0.35 11.84
CA ILE A 60 6.03 -0.50 10.92
C ILE A 60 6.56 -1.93 10.95
N THR A 61 6.00 -2.71 11.87
CA THR A 61 6.44 -4.08 12.19
C THR A 61 6.22 -5.08 11.05
N HIS A 62 5.15 -4.93 10.25
CA HIS A 62 4.86 -5.84 9.14
C HIS A 62 4.43 -5.10 7.88
N ARG A 63 5.38 -4.85 6.98
CA ARG A 63 5.16 -4.20 5.68
C ARG A 63 4.85 -5.21 4.59
N LEU A 64 4.00 -4.81 3.65
CA LEU A 64 3.80 -5.52 2.38
C LEU A 64 5.08 -5.53 1.52
N ASN A 65 5.71 -4.37 1.42
CA ASN A 65 7.05 -4.11 0.90
C ASN A 65 7.37 -2.61 1.11
N ARG A 66 8.64 -2.20 0.92
CA ARG A 66 9.11 -0.82 1.11
C ARG A 66 8.43 0.24 0.21
N GLY A 67 7.84 -0.16 -0.92
CA GLY A 67 7.15 0.75 -1.84
C GLY A 67 5.62 0.78 -1.70
N SER A 68 5.06 -0.10 -0.87
CA SER A 68 3.63 -0.40 -0.85
C SER A 68 2.75 0.79 -0.47
N MET A 69 3.27 1.77 0.29
CA MET A 69 2.52 2.97 0.65
C MET A 69 2.27 3.93 -0.53
N ASN A 70 3.06 3.79 -1.61
CA ASN A 70 2.89 4.55 -2.85
C ASN A 70 1.97 3.87 -3.86
N PHE A 71 1.60 2.60 -3.64
CA PHE A 71 0.73 1.87 -4.56
C PHE A 71 -0.59 2.59 -4.78
N ASP A 72 -0.98 2.74 -6.03
CA ASP A 72 -2.34 3.13 -6.39
C ASP A 72 -3.29 1.93 -6.43
N GLU A 73 -4.54 2.15 -6.83
CA GLU A 73 -5.54 1.08 -6.87
C GLU A 73 -5.20 -0.01 -7.90
N ASN A 74 -4.56 0.35 -9.01
CA ASN A 74 -4.15 -0.61 -10.05
C ASN A 74 -2.94 -1.41 -9.59
N ASP A 75 -1.99 -0.78 -8.88
CA ASP A 75 -0.89 -1.47 -8.21
C ASP A 75 -1.41 -2.47 -7.18
N LEU A 76 -2.37 -2.06 -6.34
CA LEU A 76 -3.00 -2.94 -5.35
C LEU A 76 -3.74 -4.12 -6.01
N LYS A 77 -4.44 -3.88 -7.13
CA LYS A 77 -5.08 -4.94 -7.93
C LYS A 77 -4.06 -5.88 -8.59
N SER A 78 -2.95 -5.36 -9.05
CA SER A 78 -1.88 -6.18 -9.66
C SER A 78 -1.19 -7.02 -8.60
N ALA A 79 -0.85 -6.42 -7.46
CA ALA A 79 -0.31 -7.11 -6.30
C ALA A 79 -1.28 -8.19 -5.78
N SER A 80 -2.59 -7.90 -5.71
CA SER A 80 -3.58 -8.86 -5.21
C SER A 80 -3.68 -10.12 -6.08
N LYS A 81 -3.64 -9.95 -7.42
CA LYS A 81 -3.59 -11.08 -8.36
C LYS A 81 -2.34 -11.93 -8.15
N LEU A 82 -1.18 -11.30 -7.97
CA LEU A 82 0.07 -12.00 -7.69
C LEU A 82 -0.01 -12.79 -6.38
N LYS A 83 -0.50 -12.17 -5.30
CA LYS A 83 -0.63 -12.84 -3.99
C LYS A 83 -1.62 -14.01 -4.02
N ALA A 84 -2.76 -13.84 -4.68
CA ALA A 84 -3.72 -14.91 -4.89
C ALA A 84 -3.12 -16.08 -5.69
N LYS A 85 -2.37 -15.79 -6.76
CA LYS A 85 -1.67 -16.81 -7.55
C LYS A 85 -0.62 -17.55 -6.73
N SER A 86 0.16 -16.84 -5.89
CA SER A 86 1.13 -17.47 -4.98
C SER A 86 0.45 -18.36 -3.95
N ALA A 87 -0.65 -17.89 -3.33
CA ALA A 87 -1.42 -18.70 -2.39
C ALA A 87 -2.04 -19.95 -3.05
N LEU A 88 -2.51 -19.80 -4.29
CA LEU A 88 -3.00 -20.94 -5.09
C LEU A 88 -1.89 -21.94 -5.37
N ALA A 89 -0.68 -21.48 -5.68
CA ALA A 89 0.47 -22.36 -5.88
C ALA A 89 0.86 -23.13 -4.61
N ILE A 90 0.79 -22.48 -3.44
CA ILE A 90 0.98 -23.15 -2.14
C ILE A 90 -0.09 -24.22 -1.94
N TRP A 91 -1.36 -23.87 -2.16
CA TRP A 91 -2.49 -24.79 -2.03
C TRP A 91 -2.33 -26.00 -2.96
N LEU A 92 -2.10 -25.80 -4.25
CA LEU A 92 -2.00 -26.87 -5.24
C LEU A 92 -0.86 -27.85 -4.96
N ARG A 93 0.24 -27.35 -4.38
CA ARG A 93 1.38 -28.19 -4.00
C ARG A 93 1.08 -29.08 -2.79
N LEU A 94 0.21 -28.62 -1.89
CA LEU A 94 0.02 -29.21 -0.56
C LEU A 94 -1.38 -29.78 -0.35
N LYS A 95 -2.24 -29.78 -1.38
CA LYS A 95 -3.66 -30.19 -1.27
C LYS A 95 -3.87 -31.67 -0.88
N GLU A 96 -2.87 -32.51 -1.10
CA GLU A 96 -2.91 -33.93 -0.73
C GLU A 96 -2.44 -34.17 0.71
N GLU A 97 -1.84 -33.16 1.35
CA GLU A 97 -1.43 -33.23 2.76
C GLU A 97 -2.63 -33.02 3.68
N PRO A 98 -2.55 -33.44 4.96
CA PRO A 98 -3.55 -33.11 5.97
C PRO A 98 -3.79 -31.60 6.02
N LEU A 99 -5.06 -31.17 6.03
CA LEU A 99 -5.49 -29.77 5.81
C LEU A 99 -4.78 -28.74 6.70
N GLU A 100 -4.36 -29.15 7.90
CA GLU A 100 -3.59 -28.35 8.84
C GLU A 100 -2.27 -27.82 8.23
N PHE A 101 -1.60 -28.63 7.41
CA PHE A 101 -0.33 -28.26 6.80
C PHE A 101 -0.45 -27.13 5.78
N PRO A 102 -1.27 -27.22 4.70
CA PRO A 102 -1.50 -26.09 3.79
C PRO A 102 -2.09 -24.89 4.51
N TYR A 103 -2.95 -25.09 5.52
CA TYR A 103 -3.49 -23.99 6.32
C TYR A 103 -2.38 -23.19 7.02
N LYS A 104 -1.46 -23.85 7.74
CA LYS A 104 -0.33 -23.19 8.42
C LYS A 104 0.56 -22.45 7.43
N GLN A 105 0.85 -23.04 6.27
CA GLN A 105 1.67 -22.41 5.23
C GLN A 105 0.99 -21.17 4.63
N ILE A 106 -0.31 -21.24 4.35
CA ILE A 106 -1.09 -20.10 3.85
C ILE A 106 -1.21 -19.01 4.92
N LEU A 107 -1.44 -19.37 6.17
CA LEU A 107 -1.49 -18.41 7.28
C LEU A 107 -0.14 -17.69 7.44
N ALA A 108 0.97 -18.42 7.42
CA ALA A 108 2.31 -17.85 7.44
C ALA A 108 2.53 -16.90 6.24
N PHE A 109 2.10 -17.30 5.04
CA PHE A 109 2.16 -16.45 3.85
C PHE A 109 1.35 -15.16 4.01
N ILE A 110 0.14 -15.23 4.56
CA ILE A 110 -0.70 -14.05 4.84
C ILE A 110 0.00 -13.11 5.83
N ARG A 111 0.56 -13.65 6.92
CA ARG A 111 1.30 -12.88 7.94
C ARG A 111 2.57 -12.23 7.41
N GLN A 112 3.32 -12.93 6.56
CA GLN A 112 4.50 -12.36 5.87
C GLN A 112 4.15 -11.15 5.00
N ASN A 113 2.88 -11.02 4.59
CA ASN A 113 2.37 -9.86 3.85
C ASN A 113 1.71 -8.81 4.77
N GLY A 114 1.97 -8.85 6.07
CA GLY A 114 1.55 -7.84 7.05
C GLY A 114 0.07 -7.85 7.41
N ILE A 115 -0.62 -8.94 7.08
CA ILE A 115 -2.03 -9.17 7.41
C ILE A 115 -2.10 -10.15 8.57
N GLU A 116 -2.75 -9.74 9.65
CA GLU A 116 -3.14 -10.65 10.73
C GLU A 116 -4.63 -10.96 10.60
N PRO A 117 -5.02 -12.20 10.24
CA PRO A 117 -6.42 -12.59 10.19
C PRO A 117 -7.07 -12.53 11.58
N HIS A 118 -8.29 -12.02 11.65
CA HIS A 118 -9.07 -11.97 12.89
C HIS A 118 -9.82 -13.29 13.11
N GLY A 119 -10.00 -13.68 14.37
CA GLY A 119 -10.82 -14.84 14.75
C GLY A 119 -10.15 -16.19 14.51
N LEU A 120 -8.82 -16.24 14.54
CA LEU A 120 -8.08 -17.51 14.55
C LEU A 120 -8.29 -18.20 15.90
N LYS A 121 -8.59 -19.49 15.87
CA LYS A 121 -8.63 -20.36 17.05
C LYS A 121 -7.28 -21.04 17.22
N ASP A 122 -6.94 -21.40 18.47
CA ASP A 122 -5.70 -22.11 18.80
C ASP A 122 -5.67 -23.50 18.14
N GLU A 123 -6.81 -24.18 18.11
CA GLU A 123 -7.01 -25.48 17.45
C GLU A 123 -8.17 -25.38 16.45
N PRO A 124 -7.90 -24.91 15.21
CA PRO A 124 -8.95 -24.73 14.21
C PRO A 124 -9.38 -26.08 13.62
N THR A 125 -10.69 -26.24 13.44
CA THR A 125 -11.27 -27.38 12.72
C THR A 125 -11.21 -27.19 11.20
N ASP A 126 -11.44 -28.24 10.42
CA ASP A 126 -11.44 -28.18 8.95
C ASP A 126 -12.41 -27.13 8.38
N ILE A 127 -13.56 -26.95 9.04
CA ILE A 127 -14.59 -25.98 8.69
C ILE A 127 -14.07 -24.53 8.87
N GLU A 128 -13.09 -24.33 9.74
CA GLU A 128 -12.50 -23.02 10.05
C GLU A 128 -11.23 -22.75 9.24
N MET A 129 -10.48 -23.80 8.91
CA MET A 129 -9.29 -23.71 8.06
C MET A 129 -9.64 -23.40 6.60
N THR A 130 -10.66 -24.07 6.07
CA THR A 130 -11.05 -23.98 4.65
C THR A 130 -11.40 -22.55 4.20
N PRO A 131 -12.18 -21.74 4.95
CA PRO A 131 -12.49 -20.37 4.59
C PRO A 131 -11.26 -19.47 4.45
N LEU A 132 -10.23 -19.66 5.30
CA LEU A 132 -9.00 -18.86 5.20
C LEU A 132 -8.25 -19.17 3.90
N ILE A 133 -8.14 -20.46 3.56
CA ILE A 133 -7.54 -20.93 2.30
C ILE A 133 -8.29 -20.35 1.09
N ARG A 134 -9.62 -20.44 1.09
CA ARG A 134 -10.47 -19.87 0.02
C ARG A 134 -10.30 -18.36 -0.13
N ARG A 135 -10.18 -17.63 0.98
CA ARG A 135 -9.90 -16.19 0.97
C ARG A 135 -8.50 -15.90 0.40
N ALA A 136 -7.51 -16.69 0.78
CA ALA A 136 -6.13 -16.52 0.32
C ALA A 136 -5.97 -16.74 -1.19
N ILE A 137 -6.80 -17.57 -1.83
CA ILE A 137 -6.76 -17.73 -3.29
C ILE A 137 -7.62 -16.70 -4.03
N ASN A 138 -8.38 -15.86 -3.31
CA ASN A 138 -9.28 -14.86 -3.90
C ASN A 138 -8.60 -13.48 -4.02
N PRO A 139 -8.35 -12.96 -5.24
CA PRO A 139 -7.75 -11.64 -5.42
C PRO A 139 -8.53 -10.49 -4.78
N GLN A 140 -9.87 -10.54 -4.77
CA GLN A 140 -10.70 -9.49 -4.20
C GLN A 140 -10.57 -9.40 -2.68
N TRP A 141 -10.31 -10.53 -2.00
CA TRP A 141 -10.01 -10.53 -0.58
C TRP A 141 -8.66 -9.83 -0.33
N TRP A 142 -7.65 -10.16 -1.12
CA TRP A 142 -6.35 -9.49 -1.06
C TRP A 142 -6.46 -7.98 -1.26
N VAL A 143 -7.15 -7.48 -2.29
CA VAL A 143 -7.29 -6.01 -2.48
C VAL A 143 -7.77 -5.32 -1.20
N ARG A 144 -8.80 -5.88 -0.54
CA ARG A 144 -9.33 -5.35 0.71
C ARG A 144 -8.30 -5.35 1.84
N GLN A 145 -7.57 -6.45 2.01
CA GLN A 145 -6.54 -6.54 3.05
C GLN A 145 -5.34 -5.65 2.76
N LEU A 146 -4.85 -5.64 1.52
CA LEU A 146 -3.72 -4.82 1.08
C LEU A 146 -4.01 -3.33 1.28
N ARG A 147 -5.22 -2.87 0.96
CA ARG A 147 -5.67 -1.49 1.22
C ARG A 147 -5.68 -1.17 2.71
N ARG A 148 -6.18 -2.09 3.55
CA ARG A 148 -6.20 -1.91 5.00
C ARG A 148 -4.79 -1.78 5.58
N VAL A 149 -3.88 -2.66 5.16
CA VAL A 149 -2.47 -2.63 5.57
C VAL A 149 -1.81 -1.33 5.10
N GLN A 150 -1.98 -0.96 3.83
CA GLN A 150 -1.45 0.29 3.28
C GLN A 150 -1.91 1.52 4.11
N ASN A 151 -3.20 1.60 4.41
CA ASN A 151 -3.75 2.72 5.19
C ASN A 151 -3.18 2.76 6.61
N ARG A 152 -3.09 1.59 7.28
CA ARG A 152 -2.46 1.48 8.60
C ARG A 152 -1.02 1.98 8.57
N ASP A 153 -0.23 1.53 7.59
CA ASP A 153 1.18 1.88 7.49
C ASP A 153 1.37 3.38 7.18
N ILE A 154 0.49 3.97 6.36
CA ILE A 154 0.44 5.43 6.13
C ILE A 154 0.15 6.19 7.42
N GLU A 155 -0.81 5.73 8.22
CA GLU A 155 -1.17 6.37 9.50
C GLU A 155 -0.04 6.28 10.53
N ILE A 156 0.58 5.11 10.66
CA ILE A 156 1.75 4.90 11.52
C ILE A 156 2.88 5.84 11.10
N THR A 157 3.19 5.90 9.80
CA THR A 157 4.20 6.81 9.26
C THR A 157 3.89 8.27 9.58
N ALA A 158 2.62 8.69 9.44
CA ALA A 158 2.20 10.05 9.75
C ALA A 158 2.39 10.40 11.24
N ARG A 159 2.09 9.45 12.13
CA ARG A 159 2.31 9.58 13.59
C ARG A 159 3.79 9.69 13.90
N ALA A 160 4.60 8.77 13.39
CA ALA A 160 6.06 8.72 13.63
C ALA A 160 6.77 9.99 13.13
N LEU A 161 6.32 10.56 12.00
CA LEU A 161 6.85 11.82 11.48
C LEU A 161 6.43 13.06 12.30
N ASN A 162 5.74 12.90 13.44
CA ASN A 162 5.25 13.99 14.29
C ASN A 162 4.41 15.05 13.55
N LEU A 163 3.73 14.65 12.47
CA LEU A 163 2.89 15.54 11.66
C LEU A 163 1.54 15.86 12.33
N ILE A 164 1.31 15.35 13.56
CA ILE A 164 0.05 15.48 14.33
C ILE A 164 0.20 16.52 15.47
N SER A 165 0.76 17.69 15.15
CA SER A 165 0.53 18.90 15.95
C SER A 165 0.16 20.07 15.04
N LYS A 166 -0.97 19.94 14.34
CA LYS A 166 -1.84 21.04 13.87
C LYS A 166 -3.07 20.45 13.17
N PRO A 167 -4.29 20.95 13.45
CA PRO A 167 -5.52 20.34 12.95
C PRO A 167 -5.67 20.63 11.46
N LYS A 168 -5.22 19.70 10.62
CA LYS A 168 -5.65 19.62 9.22
C LYS A 168 -6.12 18.20 8.96
N GLN A 169 -7.43 18.03 9.05
CA GLN A 169 -8.25 16.84 8.74
C GLN A 169 -8.12 16.34 7.27
N ILE A 170 -6.93 16.44 6.66
CA ILE A 170 -6.81 16.57 5.19
C ILE A 170 -6.01 15.41 4.56
N TYR A 171 -5.26 14.56 5.28
CA TYR A 171 -4.36 13.62 4.56
C TYR A 171 -5.06 12.37 3.99
N VAL A 172 -5.90 11.69 4.77
CA VAL A 172 -6.64 10.51 4.28
C VAL A 172 -7.75 10.94 3.32
N SER A 173 -8.42 12.06 3.58
CA SER A 173 -9.45 12.61 2.68
C SER A 173 -8.82 13.13 1.40
N ASN A 174 -7.75 13.92 1.42
CA ASN A 174 -7.24 14.60 0.22
C ASN A 174 -6.33 13.69 -0.64
N VAL A 175 -5.62 12.71 -0.06
CA VAL A 175 -4.94 11.68 -0.85
C VAL A 175 -5.95 10.69 -1.44
N SER A 176 -6.91 10.19 -0.65
CA SER A 176 -7.95 9.29 -1.17
C SER A 176 -8.90 10.01 -2.13
N TYR A 177 -9.17 11.30 -1.95
CA TYR A 177 -9.99 12.13 -2.84
C TYR A 177 -9.24 12.47 -4.13
N ARG A 178 -7.96 12.85 -4.07
CA ARG A 178 -7.14 13.01 -5.29
C ARG A 178 -6.97 11.68 -6.04
N ARG A 179 -6.86 10.56 -5.32
CA ARG A 179 -6.86 9.20 -5.89
C ARG A 179 -8.22 8.85 -6.53
N PHE A 180 -9.34 9.14 -5.86
CA PHE A 180 -10.70 9.00 -6.39
C PHE A 180 -10.94 9.88 -7.62
N GLN A 181 -10.47 11.13 -7.61
CA GLN A 181 -10.56 12.03 -8.77
C GLN A 181 -9.74 11.51 -9.95
N ARG A 182 -8.51 11.03 -9.73
CA ARG A 182 -7.71 10.38 -10.79
C ARG A 182 -8.42 9.14 -11.35
N GLN A 183 -9.00 8.32 -10.49
CA GLN A 183 -9.75 7.14 -10.90
C GLN A 183 -10.99 7.47 -11.73
N ARG A 184 -11.73 8.54 -11.38
CA ARG A 184 -12.86 9.03 -12.21
C ARG A 184 -12.40 9.54 -13.57
N VAL A 185 -11.23 10.19 -13.64
CA VAL A 185 -10.65 10.66 -14.91
C VAL A 185 -10.21 9.48 -15.78
N GLU A 186 -9.57 8.46 -15.20
CA GLU A 186 -9.16 7.26 -15.92
C GLU A 186 -10.35 6.40 -16.37
N GLN A 187 -11.37 6.21 -15.52
CA GLN A 187 -12.62 5.56 -15.93
C GLN A 187 -13.32 6.31 -17.04
N ARG A 188 -13.35 7.65 -16.97
CA ARG A 188 -13.94 8.47 -18.02
C ARG A 188 -13.18 8.31 -19.33
N LYS A 189 -11.85 8.37 -19.32
CA LYS A 189 -11.02 8.12 -20.52
C LYS A 189 -11.22 6.71 -21.09
N TYR A 190 -11.34 5.70 -20.24
CA TYR A 190 -11.64 4.34 -20.67
C TYR A 190 -13.00 4.24 -21.36
N LEU A 191 -14.04 4.87 -20.78
CA LEU A 191 -15.37 4.93 -21.38
C LEU A 191 -15.39 5.74 -22.68
N GLU A 192 -14.70 6.88 -22.72
CA GLU A 192 -14.56 7.71 -23.92
C GLU A 192 -13.85 6.95 -25.05
N ASN A 193 -12.78 6.21 -24.73
CA ASN A 193 -12.10 5.35 -25.69
C ASN A 193 -12.97 4.17 -26.15
N MET A 194 -13.75 3.58 -25.23
CA MET A 194 -14.68 2.49 -25.55
C MET A 194 -15.84 2.97 -26.43
N ILE A 195 -16.35 4.19 -26.22
CA ILE A 195 -17.37 4.81 -27.09
C ILE A 195 -16.78 5.12 -28.47
N ALA A 196 -15.55 5.62 -28.54
CA ALA A 196 -14.87 5.90 -29.80
C ALA A 196 -14.58 4.63 -30.63
N GLU A 197 -14.32 3.49 -29.99
CA GLU A 197 -14.22 2.18 -30.67
C GLU A 197 -15.59 1.65 -31.15
N ILE A 198 -16.69 2.07 -30.50
CA ILE A 198 -18.06 1.68 -30.86
C ILE A 198 -18.63 2.58 -31.98
N GLU A 199 -18.10 3.77 -32.24
CA GLU A 199 -18.56 4.60 -33.38
C GLU A 199 -18.29 3.95 -34.76
N GLU A 200 -17.56 2.82 -34.84
CA GLU A 200 -17.45 1.96 -36.04
C GLU A 200 -18.48 0.81 -36.10
N GLY A 201 -19.44 0.71 -35.18
CA GLY A 201 -20.58 -0.23 -35.24
C GLY A 201 -21.60 -0.04 -34.11
N ASP A 202 -22.90 -0.06 -34.43
CA ASP A 202 -24.04 0.35 -33.59
C ASP A 202 -23.84 0.28 -32.05
N PRO A 203 -23.91 1.42 -31.33
CA PRO A 203 -23.71 1.46 -29.88
C PRO A 203 -24.87 0.89 -29.08
N PHE A 204 -24.56 -0.05 -28.18
CA PHE A 204 -25.41 -0.40 -27.03
C PHE A 204 -24.85 0.21 -25.74
N LEU A 205 -25.71 0.88 -24.97
CA LEU A 205 -25.35 1.58 -23.74
C LEU A 205 -25.43 0.61 -22.55
N LEU A 206 -24.29 0.28 -21.91
CA LEU A 206 -24.26 -0.63 -20.74
C LEU A 206 -25.02 -0.08 -19.51
N SER A 207 -25.38 1.21 -19.50
CA SER A 207 -26.25 1.77 -18.47
C SER A 207 -27.72 1.32 -18.57
N GLU A 208 -28.12 0.65 -19.66
CA GLU A 208 -29.47 0.08 -19.81
C GLU A 208 -29.57 -1.38 -19.29
N LEU A 209 -28.44 -2.03 -18.98
CA LEU A 209 -28.38 -3.42 -18.51
C LEU A 209 -28.28 -3.56 -16.99
N GLN A 210 -28.36 -2.46 -16.24
CA GLN A 210 -28.26 -2.49 -14.76
C GLN A 210 -29.61 -2.40 -14.03
N ASP A 211 -30.71 -2.26 -14.77
CA ASP A 211 -32.09 -2.40 -14.26
C ASP A 211 -32.77 -3.58 -14.98
N SER A 212 -32.57 -4.79 -14.46
CA SER A 212 -33.43 -5.98 -14.68
C SER A 212 -33.25 -6.95 -13.52
#